data_AF-A0A651HS70-F1
#
_entry.id   AF-A0A651HS70-F1
#
_cell.length_a   1.000
_cell.length_b   1.000
_cell.length_c   1.000
_cell.angle_alpha   90.00
_cell.angle_beta   90.00
_cell.angle_gamma   90.00
#
_symmetry.space_group_name_H-M   'P 1'
#
loop_
_entity.id
_entity.type
_entity.pdbx_description
1 polymer ?
#
loop_
_entity_poly.entity_id
_entity_poly.type
_entity_poly.pdbx_seq_one_letter_code
_entity_poly.pdbx_strand_id
1 'polypeptide(L)'
;MIRKIFLGLTALLVALAFTACDTVTDLGEVSLAGSWDSMGALQAETGGLSVFFEHPSPDGTFGGSWRERGTTGQITGTVTGGANNDGQVTFTFQNYRGQDRQFTGRLTNRFEMHGDVTGFTLDRPAVFRFYSTRTTAN
;
A
#
# COMPACT_ATOMS: atom_id res chain seq x y z
N MET A 1 -38.91 -40.24 -19.89
CA MET A 1 -38.44 -38.90 -20.28
C MET A 1 -37.74 -38.14 -19.13
N ILE A 2 -36.86 -38.80 -18.36
CA ILE A 2 -36.22 -38.20 -17.15
C ILE A 2 -34.71 -37.94 -17.35
N ARG A 3 -34.10 -38.53 -18.39
CA ARG A 3 -32.64 -38.45 -18.64
C ARG A 3 -32.12 -37.13 -19.21
N LYS A 4 -32.98 -36.27 -19.78
CA LYS A 4 -32.54 -35.03 -20.45
C LYS A 4 -32.44 -33.82 -19.51
N ILE A 5 -33.09 -33.87 -18.34
CA ILE A 5 -33.07 -32.77 -17.35
C ILE A 5 -31.77 -32.80 -16.53
N PHE A 6 -31.24 -33.99 -16.25
CA PHE A 6 -30.02 -34.15 -15.45
C PHE A 6 -28.77 -33.55 -16.11
N LEU A 7 -28.59 -33.70 -17.42
CA LEU A 7 -27.43 -33.11 -18.12
C LEU A 7 -27.47 -31.58 -18.18
N GLY A 8 -28.66 -30.97 -18.26
CA GLY A 8 -28.79 -29.51 -18.27
C GLY A 8 -28.42 -28.87 -16.94
N LEU A 9 -28.78 -29.53 -15.83
CA LEU A 9 -28.50 -29.02 -14.49
C LEU A 9 -27.00 -29.10 -14.14
N THR A 10 -26.30 -30.14 -14.58
CA THR A 10 -24.86 -30.28 -14.34
C THR A 10 -24.05 -29.25 -15.14
N ALA A 11 -24.45 -28.95 -16.38
CA ALA A 11 -23.79 -27.92 -17.18
C ALA A 11 -23.96 -26.51 -16.59
N LEU A 12 -25.14 -26.21 -16.00
CA LEU A 12 -25.40 -24.94 -15.33
C LEU A 12 -24.61 -24.80 -14.02
N LEU A 13 -24.46 -25.87 -13.25
CA LEU A 13 -23.64 -25.90 -12.03
C LEU A 13 -22.14 -25.75 -12.31
N VAL A 14 -21.64 -26.32 -13.42
CA VAL A 14 -20.26 -26.13 -13.86
C VAL A 14 -20.03 -24.69 -14.35
N ALA A 15 -20.98 -24.09 -15.08
CA ALA A 15 -20.89 -22.70 -15.52
C ALA A 15 -20.90 -21.69 -14.34
N LEU A 16 -21.67 -21.97 -13.28
CA LEU A 16 -21.67 -21.17 -12.04
C LEU A 16 -20.38 -21.35 -11.22
N ALA A 17 -19.71 -22.50 -11.31
CA ALA A 17 -18.43 -22.73 -10.66
C ALA A 17 -17.27 -21.94 -11.30
N PHE A 18 -17.38 -21.55 -12.58
CA PHE A 18 -16.36 -20.75 -13.27
C PHE A 18 -16.56 -19.23 -13.15
N THR A 19 -17.74 -18.75 -12.72
CA THR A 19 -17.97 -17.31 -12.46
C THR A 19 -17.64 -16.89 -11.04
N ALA A 20 -17.41 -17.84 -10.13
CA ALA A 20 -16.83 -17.60 -8.81
C ALA A 20 -15.33 -17.92 -8.82
N CYS A 21 -14.62 -17.54 -9.88
CA CYS A 21 -13.20 -17.28 -9.74
C CYS A 21 -13.11 -15.96 -8.99
N ASP A 22 -13.24 -16.05 -7.66
CA ASP A 22 -12.85 -15.03 -6.72
C ASP A 22 -11.42 -14.58 -7.10
N THR A 23 -11.31 -13.53 -7.89
CA THR A 23 -10.11 -12.70 -7.93
C THR A 23 -10.06 -11.86 -6.66
N VAL A 24 -10.27 -12.50 -5.51
CA VAL A 24 -9.70 -12.05 -4.24
C VAL A 24 -8.22 -12.40 -4.36
N THR A 25 -7.54 -11.63 -5.21
CA THR A 25 -6.08 -11.58 -5.24
C THR A 25 -5.70 -11.33 -3.80
N ASP A 26 -5.05 -12.32 -3.21
CA ASP A 26 -4.71 -12.41 -1.81
C ASP A 26 -4.11 -11.08 -1.33
N LEU A 27 -4.96 -10.23 -0.74
CA LEU A 27 -4.57 -9.03 0.00
C LEU A 27 -3.78 -9.43 1.26
N GLY A 28 -3.68 -10.74 1.55
CA GLY A 28 -3.10 -11.31 2.74
C GLY A 28 -1.57 -11.42 2.79
N GLU A 29 -0.81 -11.19 1.70
CA GLU A 29 0.63 -11.56 1.73
C GLU A 29 1.69 -10.53 1.28
N VAL A 30 1.35 -9.24 1.20
CA VAL A 30 2.36 -8.16 1.34
C VAL A 30 1.74 -6.98 2.08
N SER A 31 2.01 -6.86 3.38
CA SER A 31 1.51 -5.73 4.15
C SER A 31 2.36 -4.49 3.84
N LEU A 32 1.75 -3.44 3.28
CA LEU A 32 2.30 -2.08 3.33
C LEU A 32 2.70 -1.68 4.77
N ALA A 33 2.05 -2.32 5.74
CA ALA A 33 2.33 -2.20 7.16
C ALA A 33 3.80 -2.42 7.51
N GLY A 34 4.27 -1.63 8.46
CA GLY A 34 5.66 -1.63 8.89
C GLY A 34 6.34 -0.31 8.58
N SER A 35 7.64 -0.32 8.77
CA SER A 35 8.44 0.89 8.75
C SER A 35 9.24 1.03 7.47
N TRP A 36 9.31 2.26 6.97
CA TRP A 36 9.96 2.63 5.73
C TRP A 36 10.81 3.88 5.93
N ASP A 37 11.98 3.91 5.32
CA ASP A 37 12.89 5.06 5.39
C ASP A 37 13.01 5.73 4.03
N SER A 38 13.09 7.07 4.04
CA SER A 38 13.38 7.83 2.84
C SER A 38 14.81 7.55 2.37
N MET A 39 14.96 7.42 1.06
CA MET A 39 16.22 7.12 0.40
C MET A 39 16.52 8.15 -0.70
N GLY A 40 17.78 8.23 -1.11
CA GLY A 40 18.19 9.00 -2.28
C GLY A 40 17.89 10.50 -2.16
N ALA A 41 17.23 11.07 -3.17
CA ALA A 41 16.94 12.51 -3.23
C ALA A 41 16.10 12.99 -2.05
N LEU A 42 15.06 12.22 -1.67
CA LEU A 42 14.22 12.57 -0.53
C LEU A 42 15.01 12.51 0.79
N GLN A 43 15.90 11.53 0.96
CA GLN A 43 16.75 11.45 2.15
C GLN A 43 17.72 12.63 2.26
N ALA A 44 18.31 13.07 1.15
CA ALA A 44 19.18 14.23 1.11
C ALA A 44 18.45 15.52 1.52
N GLU A 45 17.19 15.65 1.10
CA GLU A 45 16.33 16.80 1.40
C GLU A 45 15.80 16.82 2.84
N THR A 46 15.39 15.67 3.39
CA THR A 46 14.83 15.59 4.74
C THR A 46 15.89 15.33 5.82
N GLY A 47 17.04 14.79 5.44
CA GLY A 47 18.04 14.28 6.37
C GLY A 47 17.58 13.03 7.13
N GLY A 48 16.73 12.22 6.51
CA GLY A 48 16.22 10.97 7.07
C GLY A 48 14.80 11.10 7.60
N LEU A 49 13.83 10.91 6.70
CA LEU A 49 12.40 10.83 7.01
C LEU A 49 12.01 9.36 7.10
N SER A 50 11.48 8.92 8.23
CA SER A 50 10.94 7.58 8.40
C SER A 50 9.42 7.64 8.47
N VAL A 51 8.75 6.65 7.92
CA VAL A 51 7.31 6.45 8.05
C VAL A 51 7.04 5.06 8.60
N PHE A 52 5.94 4.94 9.33
CA PHE A 52 5.40 3.67 9.77
C PHE A 52 3.95 3.62 9.33
N PHE A 53 3.57 2.56 8.65
CA PHE A 53 2.19 2.30 8.26
C PHE A 53 1.59 1.19 9.11
N GLU A 54 0.34 1.38 9.48
CA GLU A 54 -0.50 0.34 10.06
C GLU A 54 -0.98 -0.61 8.96
N HIS A 55 -1.63 -1.71 9.36
CA HIS A 55 -2.23 -2.63 8.41
C HIS A 55 -3.35 -1.92 7.62
N PRO A 56 -3.31 -1.95 6.28
CA PRO A 56 -4.41 -1.45 5.50
C PRO A 56 -5.69 -2.24 5.81
N SER A 57 -6.82 -1.53 5.89
CA SER A 57 -8.13 -2.17 5.92
C SER A 57 -8.46 -2.81 4.57
N PRO A 58 -9.49 -3.66 4.49
CA PRO A 58 -9.86 -4.35 3.25
C PRO A 58 -10.20 -3.43 2.07
N ASP A 59 -10.56 -2.18 2.33
CA ASP A 59 -10.80 -1.14 1.32
C ASP A 59 -9.53 -0.42 0.86
N GLY A 60 -8.36 -0.82 1.37
CA GLY A 60 -7.06 -0.27 1.04
C GLY A 60 -6.73 1.03 1.78
N THR A 61 -7.55 1.51 2.72
CA THR A 61 -7.18 2.67 3.54
C THR A 61 -6.23 2.29 4.67
N PHE A 62 -5.34 3.20 5.07
CA PHE A 62 -4.40 2.96 6.17
C PHE A 62 -4.05 4.23 6.93
N GLY A 63 -3.68 4.03 8.20
CA GLY A 63 -3.09 5.04 9.07
C GLY A 63 -1.60 4.82 9.25
N GLY A 64 -0.96 5.73 9.99
CA GLY A 64 0.45 5.59 10.32
C GLY A 64 1.02 6.83 10.99
N SER A 65 2.35 6.85 11.09
CA SER A 65 3.08 8.00 11.61
C SER A 65 4.32 8.28 10.77
N TRP A 66 4.74 9.54 10.75
CA TRP A 66 6.02 9.95 10.20
C TRP A 66 6.93 10.46 11.31
N ARG A 67 8.24 10.36 11.10
CA ARG A 67 9.28 10.88 11.99
C ARG A 67 10.40 11.53 11.19
N GLU A 68 10.76 12.74 11.58
CA GLU A 68 11.92 13.47 11.05
C GLU A 68 12.62 14.19 12.21
N ARG A 69 13.91 13.91 12.44
CA ARG A 69 14.77 14.64 13.41
C ARG A 69 14.15 14.85 14.81
N GLY A 70 13.39 13.87 15.30
CA GLY A 70 12.76 13.92 16.63
C GLY A 70 11.35 14.49 16.66
N THR A 71 10.87 15.06 15.55
CA THR A 71 9.47 15.42 15.35
C THR A 71 8.70 14.24 14.79
N THR A 72 7.46 14.06 15.24
CA THR A 72 6.55 13.03 14.72
C THR A 72 5.20 13.63 14.35
N GLY A 73 4.52 13.02 13.40
CA GLY A 73 3.14 13.34 13.08
C GLY A 73 2.41 12.13 12.51
N GLN A 74 1.17 12.35 12.09
CA GLN A 74 0.28 11.29 11.63
C GLN A 74 0.28 11.18 10.10
N ILE A 75 -0.05 9.98 9.63
CA ILE A 75 -0.26 9.69 8.22
C ILE A 75 -1.66 9.14 8.03
N THR A 76 -2.30 9.56 6.94
CA THR A 76 -3.47 8.88 6.37
C THR A 76 -3.22 8.59 4.90
N GLY A 77 -3.63 7.43 4.42
CA GLY A 77 -3.38 7.03 3.05
C GLY A 77 -4.30 5.95 2.51
N THR A 78 -4.11 5.66 1.23
CA THR A 78 -4.82 4.64 0.48
C THR A 78 -3.85 3.87 -0.43
N VAL A 79 -4.13 2.59 -0.62
CA VAL A 79 -3.49 1.74 -1.62
C VAL A 79 -4.56 1.16 -2.55
N THR A 80 -4.35 1.29 -3.86
CA THR A 80 -5.24 0.74 -4.89
C THR A 80 -4.48 -0.22 -5.80
N GLY A 81 -5.18 -1.24 -6.32
CA GLY A 81 -4.56 -2.28 -7.15
C GLY A 81 -3.84 -3.38 -6.35
N GLY A 82 -4.00 -3.40 -5.03
CA GLY A 82 -3.34 -4.33 -4.11
C GLY A 82 -1.92 -3.89 -3.74
N ALA A 83 -1.41 -4.34 -2.60
CA ALA A 83 -0.05 -4.01 -2.13
C ALA A 83 1.05 -4.87 -2.81
N ASN A 84 0.68 -5.70 -3.79
CA ASN A 84 1.56 -6.67 -4.42
C ASN A 84 2.01 -6.11 -5.77
N ASN A 85 3.26 -5.63 -5.86
CA ASN A 85 3.95 -5.24 -7.10
C ASN A 85 3.10 -4.43 -8.08
N ASP A 86 3.25 -3.10 -8.00
CA ASP A 86 2.66 -2.07 -8.87
C ASP A 86 1.37 -1.41 -8.37
N GLY A 87 0.99 -1.68 -7.12
CA GLY A 87 -0.07 -0.95 -6.42
C GLY A 87 0.23 0.55 -6.32
N GLN A 88 -0.78 1.38 -6.59
CA GLN A 88 -0.66 2.82 -6.40
C GLN A 88 -0.86 3.12 -4.91
N VAL A 89 0.09 3.85 -4.33
CA VAL A 89 0.07 4.25 -2.92
C VAL A 89 0.03 5.76 -2.85
N THR A 90 -0.93 6.27 -2.08
CA THR A 90 -1.07 7.70 -1.80
C THR A 90 -1.19 7.90 -0.30
N PHE A 91 -0.40 8.81 0.27
CA PHE A 91 -0.54 9.14 1.69
C PHE A 91 -0.12 10.56 2.00
N THR A 92 -0.72 11.11 3.06
CA THR A 92 -0.53 12.48 3.50
C THR A 92 0.20 12.52 4.83
N PHE A 93 1.32 13.22 4.87
CA PHE A 93 1.99 13.63 6.09
C PHE A 93 1.23 14.82 6.69
N GLN A 94 0.47 14.57 7.76
CA GLN A 94 -0.29 15.62 8.41
C GLN A 94 0.64 16.58 9.16
N ASN A 95 0.44 17.88 8.97
CA ASN A 95 1.19 18.97 9.62
C ASN A 95 2.73 18.84 9.50
N TYR A 96 3.22 18.30 8.38
CA TYR A 96 4.64 18.14 8.13
C TYR A 96 5.31 19.50 7.85
N ARG A 97 6.21 19.92 8.75
CA ARG A 97 6.84 21.25 8.72
C ARG A 97 5.79 22.39 8.58
N GLY A 98 4.65 22.23 9.27
CA GLY A 98 3.58 23.24 9.33
C GLY A 98 2.56 23.17 8.17
N GLN A 99 2.68 22.22 7.25
CA GLN A 99 1.75 22.03 6.14
C GLN A 99 1.53 20.55 5.84
N ASP A 100 0.37 20.19 5.31
CA ASP A 100 0.18 18.83 4.80
C ASP A 100 1.02 18.63 3.54
N ARG A 101 1.75 17.51 3.51
CA ARG A 101 2.49 17.04 2.33
C ARG A 101 1.91 15.71 1.89
N GLN A 102 1.91 15.42 0.60
CA GLN A 102 1.32 14.21 0.06
C GLN A 102 2.36 13.48 -0.79
N PHE A 103 2.58 12.21 -0.49
CA PHE A 103 3.24 11.28 -1.37
C PHE A 103 2.22 10.63 -2.31
N THR A 104 2.55 10.57 -3.60
CA THR A 104 1.81 9.79 -4.60
C THR A 104 2.81 8.98 -5.39
N GLY A 105 2.68 7.66 -5.37
CA GLY A 105 3.63 6.78 -6.02
C GLY A 105 3.12 5.36 -6.22
N ARG A 106 4.05 4.45 -6.46
CA ARG A 106 3.77 3.04 -6.70
C ARG A 106 4.72 2.17 -5.91
N LEU A 107 4.22 1.03 -5.43
CA LEU A 107 5.05 -0.06 -4.93
C LEU A 107 5.75 -0.71 -6.12
N THR A 108 7.04 -0.42 -6.30
CA THR A 108 7.81 -0.98 -7.43
C THR A 108 8.20 -2.43 -7.19
N ASN A 109 8.37 -2.80 -5.92
CA ASN A 109 8.55 -4.16 -5.43
C ASN A 109 8.08 -4.22 -3.97
N ARG A 110 8.20 -5.38 -3.32
CA ARG A 110 7.78 -5.58 -1.92
C ARG A 110 8.50 -4.70 -0.90
N PHE A 111 9.59 -4.03 -1.29
CA PHE A 111 10.48 -3.31 -0.39
C PHE A 111 10.68 -1.84 -0.79
N GLU A 112 10.12 -1.36 -1.89
CA GLU A 112 10.35 0.00 -2.36
C GLU A 112 9.10 0.66 -2.96
N MET A 113 8.85 1.89 -2.53
CA MET A 113 7.89 2.80 -3.15
C MET A 113 8.63 3.93 -3.85
N HIS A 114 8.21 4.24 -5.07
CA HIS A 114 8.75 5.33 -5.87
C HIS A 114 7.62 6.27 -6.27
N GLY A 115 7.83 7.58 -6.16
CA GLY A 115 6.79 8.56 -6.47
C GLY A 115 7.24 9.99 -6.28
N ASP A 116 6.26 10.86 -6.12
CA ASP A 116 6.44 12.30 -5.91
C ASP A 116 5.92 12.70 -4.53
N VAL A 117 6.54 13.70 -3.92
CA VAL A 117 6.04 14.31 -2.67
C VAL A 117 5.78 15.79 -2.91
N THR A 118 4.55 16.23 -2.64
CA THR A 118 4.20 17.65 -2.76
C THR A 118 5.08 18.50 -1.84
N GLY A 119 5.43 19.71 -2.28
CA GLY A 119 6.25 20.64 -1.50
C GLY A 119 7.76 20.39 -1.53
N PHE A 120 8.21 19.32 -2.18
CA PHE A 120 9.64 19.09 -2.46
C PHE A 120 9.91 19.20 -3.96
N THR A 121 11.08 19.72 -4.32
CA THR A 121 11.60 19.70 -5.69
C THR A 121 12.79 18.75 -5.70
N LEU A 122 12.58 17.54 -6.17
CA LEU A 122 13.62 16.50 -6.20
C LEU A 122 14.13 16.33 -7.64
N ASP A 123 15.42 16.02 -7.80
CA ASP A 123 16.05 15.72 -9.09
C ASP A 123 15.66 14.33 -9.64
N ARG A 124 15.13 13.47 -8.75
CA ARG A 124 14.72 12.08 -8.98
C ARG A 124 13.50 11.76 -8.11
N PRO A 125 12.77 10.66 -8.38
CA PRO A 125 11.62 10.26 -7.57
C PRO A 125 11.96 10.17 -6.08
N ALA A 126 11.00 10.52 -5.25
CA ALA A 126 11.00 10.18 -3.84
C ALA A 126 10.95 8.66 -3.68
N VAL A 127 11.89 8.10 -2.92
CA VAL A 127 11.97 6.67 -2.66
C VAL A 127 11.80 6.42 -1.17
N PHE A 128 10.93 5.47 -0.83
CA PHE A 128 10.85 4.87 0.50
C PHE A 128 11.22 3.40 0.41
N ARG A 129 12.14 2.96 1.27
CA ARG A 129 12.54 1.56 1.37
C ARG A 129 12.06 0.95 2.68
N PHE A 130 11.43 -0.21 2.59
CA PHE A 130 11.00 -1.00 3.73
C PHE A 130 12.20 -1.48 4.56
N TYR A 131 12.12 -1.38 5.88
CA TYR A 131 13.20 -1.85 6.76
C TYR A 131 12.77 -2.84 7.85
N SER A 132 11.51 -2.80 8.32
CA SER A 132 11.06 -3.75 9.36
C SER A 132 9.54 -3.76 9.53
N THR A 133 8.97 -4.94 9.75
CA THR A 133 7.64 -5.04 10.37
C THR A 133 7.82 -4.79 11.86
N ARG A 134 7.27 -3.70 12.40
CA ARG A 134 7.19 -3.57 13.85
C ARG A 134 6.17 -4.59 14.34
N THR A 135 6.63 -5.73 14.83
CA THR A 135 5.78 -6.65 15.60
C THR A 135 5.42 -5.90 16.89
N THR A 136 4.22 -5.36 16.98
CA THR A 136 3.63 -5.03 18.27
C THR A 136 3.49 -6.36 19.01
N ALA A 137 4.41 -6.62 19.95
CA ALA A 137 4.22 -7.67 20.93
C ALA A 137 2.99 -7.28 21.75
N ASN A 138 1.92 -8.06 21.61
CA ASN A 138 0.74 -7.98 22.48
C ASN A 138 1.12 -8.32 23.92
#